data_AF-A0A938BD35-F1
#
_entry.id   AF-A0A938BD35-F1
#
_cell.length_a   1.000
_cell.length_b   1.000
_cell.length_c   1.000
_cell.angle_alpha   90.00
_cell.angle_beta   90.00
_cell.angle_gamma   90.00
#
_symmetry.space_group_name_H-M   'P 1'
#
loop_
_entity.id
_entity.type
_entity.pdbx_description
1 polymer ?
#
loop_
_entity_poly.entity_id
_entity_poly.type
_entity_poly.pdbx_seq_one_letter_code
_entity_poly.pdbx_strand_id
1 'polypeptide(L)'
;MIKLKKRNSHSARKCQSIPPYVEEFIHRNKWVFAKTMPEIPHYYIVRDYLSENEKKLFDEFSVFIKKNGYTETFYSKQHTYFNIGNHKYWVIENILNRATIVDQAKV
;
A
#
# COMPACT_ATOMS: atom_id res chain seq x y z
N MET A 1 -0.82 41.04 7.99
CA MET A 1 -1.30 40.21 6.86
C MET A 1 -0.67 38.83 6.95
N ILE A 2 -1.41 37.82 7.41
CA ILE A 2 -0.91 36.45 7.57
C ILE A 2 -1.19 35.69 6.28
N LYS A 3 -0.14 35.28 5.54
CA LYS A 3 -0.27 34.38 4.39
C LYS A 3 -0.61 32.98 4.93
N LEU A 4 -1.88 32.57 4.85
CA LEU A 4 -2.27 31.17 5.05
C LEU A 4 -1.58 30.31 3.98
N LYS A 5 -0.68 29.41 4.41
CA LYS A 5 -0.19 28.31 3.58
C LYS A 5 -1.39 27.44 3.22
N LYS A 6 -1.70 27.38 1.92
CA LYS A 6 -2.70 26.45 1.37
C LYS A 6 -2.29 25.03 1.79
N ARG A 7 -3.14 24.38 2.60
CA ARG A 7 -3.07 22.94 2.84
C ARG A 7 -3.25 22.27 1.47
N ASN A 8 -2.26 21.52 1.02
CA ASN A 8 -2.41 20.62 -0.11
C ASN A 8 -3.45 19.57 0.29
N SER A 9 -4.70 19.83 -0.10
CA SER A 9 -5.78 18.84 -0.15
C SER A 9 -5.27 17.68 -0.98
N HIS A 10 -5.16 16.50 -0.36
CA HIS A 10 -4.74 15.29 -1.05
C HIS A 10 -5.70 15.05 -2.22
N SER A 11 -5.09 15.11 -3.39
CA SER A 11 -5.70 15.09 -4.71
C SER A 11 -6.76 14.00 -4.84
N ALA A 12 -7.84 14.38 -5.54
CA ALA A 12 -8.90 13.51 -6.02
C ALA A 12 -8.40 12.12 -6.45
N ARG A 13 -9.17 11.09 -6.07
CA ARG A 13 -8.99 9.69 -6.43
C ARG A 13 -8.91 9.53 -7.96
N LYS A 14 -7.72 9.61 -8.53
CA LYS A 14 -7.48 9.09 -9.88
C LYS A 14 -7.60 7.58 -9.80
N CYS A 15 -8.56 6.98 -10.50
CA CYS A 15 -8.52 5.56 -10.84
C CYS A 15 -7.26 5.32 -11.69
N GLN A 16 -6.12 5.09 -11.04
CA GLN A 16 -4.90 4.71 -11.74
C GLN A 16 -5.11 3.29 -12.27
N SER A 17 -4.96 3.12 -13.58
CA SER A 17 -4.93 1.78 -14.19
C SER A 17 -3.73 1.03 -13.62
N ILE A 18 -3.98 -0.12 -13.00
CA ILE A 18 -2.92 -1.02 -12.54
C ILE A 18 -2.57 -2.04 -13.63
N PRO A 19 -1.33 -2.53 -13.69
CA PRO A 19 -0.99 -3.64 -14.56
C PRO A 19 -1.80 -4.90 -14.22
N PRO A 20 -2.19 -5.73 -15.19
CA PRO A 20 -2.97 -6.95 -14.93
C PRO A 20 -2.32 -7.91 -13.93
N TYR A 21 -0.98 -8.01 -13.93
CA TYR A 21 -0.25 -8.85 -12.99
C TYR A 21 -0.41 -8.41 -11.52
N VAL A 22 -0.62 -7.11 -11.27
CA VAL A 22 -0.87 -6.57 -9.93
C VAL A 22 -2.25 -7.02 -9.44
N GLU A 23 -3.26 -6.88 -10.30
CA GLU A 23 -4.62 -7.31 -9.99
C GLU A 23 -4.68 -8.82 -9.75
N GLU A 24 -4.04 -9.60 -10.62
CA GLU A 24 -3.91 -11.04 -10.49
C GLU A 24 -3.27 -11.43 -9.15
N PHE A 25 -2.16 -10.79 -8.79
CA PHE A 25 -1.48 -11.06 -7.53
C PHE A 25 -2.38 -10.80 -6.31
N ILE A 26 -3.11 -9.69 -6.31
CA ILE A 26 -4.00 -9.29 -5.20
C ILE A 26 -5.13 -10.30 -5.00
N HIS A 27 -5.73 -10.78 -6.11
CA HIS A 27 -6.88 -11.69 -6.06
C HIS A 27 -6.51 -13.14 -5.77
N ARG A 28 -5.37 -13.62 -6.28
CA ARG A 28 -4.95 -15.01 -6.09
C ARG A 28 -4.41 -15.30 -4.69
N ASN A 29 -3.71 -14.35 -4.08
CA ASN A 29 -2.98 -14.62 -2.85
C ASN A 29 -3.83 -14.44 -1.59
N LYS A 30 -3.62 -15.31 -0.62
CA LYS A 30 -4.26 -15.21 0.69
C LYS A 30 -3.52 -14.20 1.57
N TRP A 31 -4.27 -13.23 2.07
CA TRP A 31 -3.75 -12.18 2.94
C TRP A 31 -3.89 -12.57 4.41
N VAL A 32 -2.83 -12.37 5.20
CA VAL A 32 -2.80 -12.66 6.63
C VAL A 32 -3.09 -11.39 7.41
N PHE A 33 -4.04 -11.44 8.35
CA PHE A 33 -4.32 -10.30 9.24
C PHE A 33 -3.23 -10.18 10.31
N ALA A 34 -2.65 -8.99 10.45
CA ALA A 34 -1.62 -8.71 11.44
C ALA A 34 -2.22 -8.55 12.85
N LYS A 35 -2.04 -9.57 13.71
CA LYS A 35 -2.57 -9.58 15.08
C LYS A 35 -1.73 -8.79 16.08
N THR A 36 -0.45 -8.58 15.80
CA THR A 36 0.52 -7.98 16.73
C THR A 36 0.46 -6.45 16.78
N MET A 37 -0.25 -5.81 15.84
CA MET A 37 -0.44 -4.36 15.78
C MET A 37 -1.94 -4.02 15.61
N PRO A 38 -2.78 -4.30 16.60
CA PRO A 38 -4.24 -4.17 16.46
C PRO A 38 -4.71 -2.72 16.23
N GLU A 39 -3.97 -1.73 16.75
CA GLU A 39 -4.21 -0.29 16.56
C GLU A 39 -4.09 0.15 15.08
N ILE A 40 -3.40 -0.65 14.26
CA ILE A 40 -3.10 -0.33 12.87
C ILE A 40 -3.52 -1.55 12.05
N PRO A 41 -4.83 -1.79 11.90
CA PRO A 41 -5.34 -3.00 11.26
C PRO A 41 -4.86 -3.06 9.82
N HIS A 42 -4.02 -4.06 9.53
CA HIS A 42 -3.47 -4.29 8.21
C HIS A 42 -3.38 -5.79 7.92
N TYR A 43 -3.21 -6.09 6.64
CA TYR A 43 -2.97 -7.43 6.15
C TYR A 43 -1.63 -7.48 5.44
N TYR A 44 -1.04 -8.67 5.36
CA TYR A 44 0.23 -8.86 4.71
C TYR A 44 0.35 -10.20 3.98
N ILE A 45 1.34 -10.27 3.10
CA ILE A 45 1.86 -11.46 2.45
C ILE A 45 3.38 -11.47 2.65
N VAL A 46 3.93 -12.62 3.04
CA VAL A 46 5.38 -12.85 3.16
C VAL A 46 5.85 -13.54 1.90
N ARG A 47 6.80 -12.92 1.17
CA ARG A 47 7.33 -13.40 -0.10
C ARG A 47 7.84 -14.85 -0.03
N ASP A 48 8.47 -15.22 1.08
CA ASP A 48 9.11 -16.52 1.21
C ASP A 48 8.11 -17.68 1.37
N TYR A 49 6.83 -17.37 1.63
CA TYR A 49 5.76 -18.36 1.70
C TYR A 49 5.02 -18.55 0.38
N LEU A 50 5.44 -17.84 -0.67
CA LEU A 50 4.85 -17.91 -2.00
C LEU A 50 5.51 -18.99 -2.85
N SER A 51 4.79 -19.51 -3.84
CA SER A 51 5.40 -20.28 -4.93
C SER A 51 6.35 -19.43 -5.76
N GLU A 52 7.26 -20.03 -6.53
CA GLU A 52 8.22 -19.28 -7.34
C GLU A 52 7.55 -18.34 -8.37
N ASN A 53 6.42 -18.76 -8.94
CA ASN A 53 5.65 -17.91 -9.85
C ASN A 53 5.04 -16.69 -9.13
N GLU A 54 4.52 -16.89 -7.92
CA GLU A 54 3.98 -15.82 -7.09
C GLU A 54 5.08 -14.89 -6.55
N LYS A 55 6.27 -15.41 -6.24
CA LYS A 55 7.45 -14.58 -5.88
C LYS A 55 7.82 -13.61 -6.98
N LYS A 56 7.79 -14.05 -8.25
CA LYS A 56 8.04 -13.17 -9.39
C LYS A 56 7.02 -12.02 -9.46
N LEU A 57 5.73 -12.35 -9.32
CA LEU A 57 4.65 -11.34 -9.30
C LEU A 57 4.78 -10.38 -8.10
N PHE A 58 5.18 -10.90 -6.92
CA PHE A 58 5.48 -10.09 -5.74
C PHE A 58 6.59 -9.08 -6.04
N ASP A 59 7.69 -9.52 -6.66
CA ASP A 59 8.83 -8.66 -6.97
C ASP A 59 8.46 -7.56 -7.97
N GLU A 60 7.72 -7.92 -9.01
CA GLU A 60 7.19 -6.95 -9.99
C GLU A 60 6.26 -5.93 -9.33
N PHE A 61 5.38 -6.38 -8.43
CA PHE A 61 4.50 -5.47 -7.68
C PHE A 61 5.28 -4.58 -6.71
N SER A 62 6.30 -5.10 -6.03
CA SER A 62 7.19 -4.32 -5.16
C SER A 62 7.90 -3.20 -5.93
N VAL A 63 8.44 -3.52 -7.11
CA VAL A 63 9.05 -2.51 -8.01
C VAL A 63 8.02 -1.49 -8.47
N PHE A 64 6.81 -1.94 -8.82
CA PHE A 64 5.73 -1.05 -9.25
C PHE A 64 5.34 -0.04 -8.15
N ILE A 65 5.19 -0.48 -6.90
CA ILE A 65 4.90 0.40 -5.76
C ILE A 65 6.02 1.44 -5.58
N LYS A 66 7.28 1.00 -5.58
CA LYS A 66 8.43 1.90 -5.40
C LYS A 66 8.52 2.97 -6.50
N LYS A 67 8.19 2.62 -7.74
CA LYS A 67 8.29 3.51 -8.90
C LYS A 67 7.12 4.48 -9.02
N ASN A 68 5.91 4.06 -8.68
CA ASN A 68 4.68 4.82 -8.95
C ASN A 68 3.98 5.33 -7.68
N GLY A 69 4.47 4.94 -6.51
CA GLY A 69 3.91 5.32 -5.23
C GLY A 69 4.24 6.74 -4.80
N TYR A 70 3.69 7.11 -3.66
CA TYR A 70 3.95 8.36 -2.96
C TYR A 70 4.62 8.05 -1.62
N THR A 71 5.43 8.98 -1.12
CA THR A 71 6.08 8.83 0.18
C THR A 71 5.19 9.37 1.28
N GLU A 72 5.06 8.61 2.36
CA GLU A 72 4.39 9.04 3.59
C GLU A 72 5.26 8.64 4.80
N THR A 73 5.18 9.43 5.86
CA THR A 73 5.88 9.15 7.12
C THR A 73 5.00 8.29 8.03
N PHE A 74 5.55 7.16 8.46
CA PHE A 74 4.97 6.31 9.49
C PHE A 74 5.88 6.32 10.72
N TYR A 75 5.38 6.85 11.83
CA TYR A 75 6.21 7.24 13.00
C TYR A 75 7.39 8.12 12.59
N SER A 76 8.61 7.59 12.67
CA SER A 76 9.85 8.28 12.31
C SER A 76 10.46 7.80 10.99
N LYS A 77 9.78 6.90 10.26
CA LYS A 77 10.28 6.29 9.02
C LYS A 77 9.46 6.73 7.82
N GLN A 78 10.12 6.94 6.70
CA GLN A 78 9.46 7.19 5.41
C GLN A 78 9.28 5.87 4.68
N HIS A 79 8.08 5.64 4.16
CA HIS A 79 7.76 4.49 3.32
C HIS A 79 7.07 4.94 2.03
N THR A 80 7.22 4.14 0.98
CA THR A 80 6.50 4.35 -0.28
C THR A 80 5.21 3.55 -0.28
N TYR A 81 4.10 4.25 -0.52
CA TYR A 81 2.75 3.70 -0.57
C TYR A 81 2.17 3.83 -1.96
N PHE A 82 1.32 2.90 -2.35
CA PHE A 82 0.53 2.98 -3.57
C PHE A 82 -0.94 2.65 -3.26
N ASN A 83 -1.87 3.41 -3.84
CA ASN A 83 -3.30 3.25 -3.56
C ASN A 83 -4.00 2.53 -4.71
N ILE A 84 -4.73 1.46 -4.39
CA ILE A 84 -5.57 0.71 -5.33
C ILE A 84 -6.97 0.59 -4.71
N GLY A 85 -7.96 1.22 -5.35
CA GLY A 85 -9.31 1.30 -4.82
C GLY A 85 -9.33 1.94 -3.42
N ASN A 86 -9.83 1.18 -2.44
CA ASN A 86 -9.92 1.62 -1.04
C ASN A 86 -8.76 1.11 -0.16
N HIS A 87 -7.68 0.59 -0.76
CA HIS A 87 -6.54 0.06 -0.01
C HIS A 87 -5.25 0.81 -0.35
N LYS A 88 -4.41 1.01 0.65
CA LYS A 88 -3.02 1.42 0.51
C LYS A 88 -2.11 0.20 0.61
N TYR A 89 -1.08 0.14 -0.20
CA TYR A 89 -0.11 -0.95 -0.28
C TYR A 89 1.31 -0.43 -0.06
N TRP A 90 2.13 -1.17 0.68
CA TRP A 90 3.54 -0.83 0.89
C TRP A 90 4.37 -2.10 1.13
N VAL A 91 5.64 -2.05 0.75
CA VAL A 91 6.58 -3.16 0.95
C VAL A 91 7.62 -2.79 1.99
N ILE A 92 7.83 -3.70 2.95
CA ILE A 92 8.95 -3.66 3.88
C ILE A 92 9.71 -4.98 3.68
N GLU A 93 10.92 -4.90 3.14
CA GLU A 93 11.77 -6.07 2.87
C GLU A 93 11.03 -7.14 2.06
N ASN A 94 10.79 -8.33 2.63
CA ASN A 94 10.10 -9.46 2.02
C ASN A 94 8.58 -9.50 2.33
N ILE A 95 8.01 -8.41 2.87
CA ILE A 95 6.61 -8.33 3.28
C ILE A 95 5.87 -7.27 2.47
N LEU A 96 4.83 -7.69 1.74
CA LEU A 96 3.87 -6.79 1.12
C LEU A 96 2.69 -6.60 2.07
N ASN A 97 2.40 -5.36 2.42
CA ASN A 97 1.35 -4.98 3.33
C ASN A 97 0.22 -4.27 2.59
N ARG A 98 -1.01 -4.37 3.10
CA ARG A 98 -2.15 -3.56 2.70
C ARG A 98 -3.00 -3.15 3.90
N ALA A 99 -3.62 -1.98 3.83
CA ALA A 99 -4.61 -1.51 4.80
C ALA A 99 -5.71 -0.73 4.10
N THR A 100 -6.92 -0.75 4.68
CA THR A 100 -8.02 0.10 4.20
C THR A 100 -7.66 1.57 4.42
N ILE A 101 -7.91 2.39 3.42
CA ILE A 101 -7.79 3.84 3.52
C ILE A 101 -9.01 4.33 4.31
N VAL A 102 -8.82 4.60 5.59
CA VAL A 102 -9.86 5.19 6.44
C VAL A 102 -9.91 6.69 6.14
N ASP A 103 -11.08 7.17 5.75
CA ASP A 103 -11.30 8.60 5.55
C ASP A 103 -11.31 9.27 6.94
N GLN A 104 -10.27 10.05 7.24
CA GLN A 104 -10.17 10.78 8.52
C GLN A 104 -11.26 11.86 8.69
N ALA A 105 -12.10 12.08 7.67
CA ALA A 105 -13.19 13.05 7.71
C ALA A 105 -14.48 12.56 8.41
N LYS A 106 -14.50 11.36 9.01
CA LYS A 106 -15.71 10.79 9.65
C LYS A 106 -15.52 10.32 11.10
N VAL A 107 -14.55 10.87 11.82
CA VAL A 107 -14.45 10.71 13.29
C VAL A 107 -14.69 12.06 13.95
#